data_AF-A0AAW8HUP9-F1
#
_entry.id   AF-A0AAW8HUP9-F1
#
_cell.length_a   1.000
_cell.length_b   1.000
_cell.length_c   1.000
_cell.angle_alpha   90.00
_cell.angle_beta   90.00
_cell.angle_gamma   90.00
#
_symmetry.space_group_name_H-M   'P 1'
#
loop_
_entity.id
_entity.type
_entity.pdbx_description
1 polymer ?
#
loop_
_entity_poly.entity_id
_entity_poly.type
_entity_poly.pdbx_seq_one_letter_code
_entity_poly.pdbx_strand_id
1 'polypeptide(L)'
;MIKEKNETMKFAVGVVLQSYCNSIYYMADEYYDTAVFFAQKKEAADYLLYDLIKDLTDDFDYYKKLYGTGYEKQEHIDFSELKRKVLLLYEQYVKYFVMKNLKAASKEVKMIMTTGGVNDLF
;
A
#
# COMPACT_ATOMS: atom_id res chain seq x y z
N MET A 1 21.50 19.66 0.72
CA MET A 1 20.40 20.08 -0.19
C MET A 1 19.92 18.99 -1.16
N ILE A 2 20.66 18.60 -2.23
CA ILE A 2 20.16 17.57 -3.20
C ILE A 2 19.96 16.20 -2.55
N LYS A 3 20.91 15.77 -1.70
CA LYS A 3 20.81 14.50 -0.96
C LYS A 3 19.56 14.46 -0.07
N GLU A 4 19.31 15.50 0.72
CA GLU A 4 18.14 15.60 1.61
C GLU A 4 16.82 15.58 0.84
N LYS A 5 16.74 16.25 -0.32
CA LYS A 5 15.58 16.18 -1.20
C LYS A 5 15.32 14.77 -1.71
N ASN A 6 16.38 14.08 -2.14
CA ASN A 6 16.29 12.70 -2.60
C ASN A 6 15.85 11.74 -1.49
N GLU A 7 16.37 11.90 -0.27
CA GLU A 7 15.96 11.06 0.88
C GLU A 7 14.51 11.34 1.27
N THR A 8 14.07 12.60 1.30
CA THR A 8 12.67 12.94 1.59
C THR A 8 11.72 12.37 0.52
N MET A 9 12.10 12.42 -0.76
CA MET A 9 11.32 11.81 -1.83
C MET A 9 11.24 10.29 -1.72
N LYS A 10 12.34 9.62 -1.34
CA LYS A 10 12.33 8.16 -1.09
C LYS A 10 11.41 7.81 0.08
N PHE A 11 11.46 8.57 1.17
CA PHE A 11 10.57 8.43 2.30
C PHE A 11 9.10 8.52 1.85
N ALA A 12 8.74 9.58 1.12
CA ALA A 12 7.37 9.78 0.64
C ALA A 12 6.86 8.62 -0.24
N VAL A 13 7.70 8.16 -1.18
CA VAL A 13 7.38 6.98 -2.02
C VAL A 13 7.17 5.73 -1.15
N GLY A 14 8.06 5.50 -0.18
CA GLY A 14 7.98 4.35 0.71
C GLY A 14 6.68 4.34 1.53
N VAL A 15 6.34 5.47 2.15
CA VAL A 15 5.12 5.61 2.96
C VAL A 15 3.88 5.34 2.11
N VAL A 16 3.74 5.98 0.95
CA VAL A 16 2.54 5.81 0.11
C VAL A 16 2.37 4.36 -0.35
N LEU A 17 3.45 3.70 -0.80
CA LEU A 17 3.37 2.32 -1.25
C LEU A 17 3.13 1.33 -0.10
N GLN A 18 3.69 1.59 1.07
CA GLN A 18 3.42 0.80 2.28
C GLN A 18 1.95 0.95 2.71
N SER A 19 1.45 2.18 2.79
CA SER A 19 0.05 2.44 3.12
C SER A 19 -0.89 1.78 2.12
N TYR A 20 -0.56 1.83 0.82
CA TYR A 20 -1.33 1.12 -0.21
C TYR A 20 -1.40 -0.39 0.07
N CYS A 21 -0.25 -1.04 0.33
CA CYS A 21 -0.23 -2.47 0.66
C CYS A 21 -1.08 -2.77 1.90
N ASN A 22 -0.92 -1.96 2.96
CA ASN A 22 -1.68 -2.13 4.20
C ASN A 22 -3.18 -2.01 3.95
N SER A 23 -3.62 -0.97 3.23
CA SER A 23 -5.03 -0.78 2.89
C SER A 23 -5.61 -1.96 2.13
N ILE A 24 -4.86 -2.52 1.17
CA ILE A 24 -5.30 -3.70 0.43
C ILE A 24 -5.41 -4.93 1.34
N TYR A 25 -4.43 -5.18 2.20
CA TYR A 25 -4.45 -6.37 3.07
C TYR A 25 -5.51 -6.27 4.17
N TYR A 26 -5.70 -5.08 4.77
CA TYR A 26 -6.82 -4.86 5.69
C TYR A 26 -8.17 -5.04 5.00
N MET A 27 -8.32 -4.48 3.80
CA MET A 27 -9.55 -4.67 3.02
C MET A 27 -9.78 -6.14 2.65
N ALA A 28 -8.72 -6.91 2.42
CA ALA A 28 -8.83 -8.32 2.03
C ALA A 28 -9.35 -9.22 3.15
N ASP A 29 -9.14 -8.82 4.41
CA ASP A 29 -9.58 -9.56 5.59
C ASP A 29 -11.12 -9.62 5.67
N GLU A 30 -11.78 -8.50 5.39
CA GLU A 30 -13.25 -8.40 5.45
C GLU A 30 -13.92 -8.47 4.06
N TYR A 31 -13.26 -7.99 3.01
CA TYR A 31 -13.81 -7.75 1.68
C TYR A 31 -12.83 -8.13 0.56
N TYR A 32 -12.50 -9.43 0.46
CA TYR A 32 -11.50 -9.96 -0.49
C TYR A 32 -11.70 -9.50 -1.95
N ASP A 33 -12.92 -9.57 -2.48
CA ASP A 33 -13.19 -9.18 -3.87
C ASP A 33 -12.97 -7.68 -4.11
N THR A 34 -13.28 -6.85 -3.11
CA THR A 34 -13.01 -5.41 -3.14
C THR A 34 -11.50 -5.16 -3.13
N ALA A 35 -10.74 -5.87 -2.29
CA ALA A 35 -9.29 -5.78 -2.26
C ALA A 35 -8.66 -6.17 -3.61
N VAL A 36 -9.16 -7.24 -4.24
CA VAL A 36 -8.74 -7.66 -5.59
C VAL A 36 -9.05 -6.58 -6.63
N PHE A 37 -10.23 -5.95 -6.55
CA PHE A 37 -10.60 -4.85 -7.45
C PHE A 37 -9.59 -3.69 -7.37
N PHE A 38 -9.27 -3.22 -6.17
CA PHE A 38 -8.30 -2.14 -5.95
C PHE A 38 -6.85 -2.54 -6.26
N ALA A 39 -6.50 -3.82 -6.12
CA ALA A 39 -5.18 -4.34 -6.49
C ALA A 39 -5.00 -4.56 -8.01
N GLN A 40 -6.09 -4.78 -8.74
CA GLN A 40 -6.02 -5.18 -10.15
C GLN A 40 -6.32 -4.02 -11.11
N LYS A 41 -7.34 -3.21 -10.82
CA LYS A 41 -7.79 -2.14 -11.71
C LYS A 41 -6.92 -0.91 -11.51
N LYS A 42 -6.35 -0.41 -12.61
CA LYS A 42 -5.39 0.71 -12.57
C LYS A 42 -6.07 1.98 -12.05
N GLU A 43 -7.29 2.23 -12.49
CA GLU A 43 -8.07 3.40 -12.12
C GLU A 43 -8.44 3.38 -10.63
N ALA A 44 -8.81 2.22 -10.10
CA ALA A 44 -9.08 2.05 -8.67
C ALA A 44 -7.81 2.22 -7.83
N ALA A 45 -6.68 1.65 -8.29
CA ALA A 45 -5.40 1.82 -7.63
C ALA A 45 -4.91 3.28 -7.67
N ASP A 46 -5.05 3.98 -8.81
CA ASP A 46 -4.69 5.40 -8.93
C ASP A 46 -5.54 6.27 -8.00
N TYR A 47 -6.84 5.97 -7.88
CA TYR A 47 -7.72 6.64 -6.93
C TYR A 47 -7.25 6.46 -5.48
N LEU A 48 -6.98 5.21 -5.06
CA LEU A 48 -6.50 4.93 -3.71
C LEU A 48 -5.11 5.54 -3.44
N LEU A 49 -4.19 5.46 -4.41
CA LEU A 49 -2.86 6.07 -4.29
C LEU A 49 -2.93 7.59 -4.19
N TYR A 50 -3.87 8.22 -4.88
CA TYR A 50 -4.10 9.67 -4.78
C TYR A 50 -4.55 10.06 -3.38
N ASP A 51 -5.53 9.35 -2.80
CA ASP A 51 -5.98 9.60 -1.43
C ASP A 51 -4.83 9.40 -0.42
N LEU A 52 -4.01 8.36 -0.59
CA LEU A 52 -2.87 8.12 0.29
C LEU A 52 -1.75 9.17 0.17
N ILE A 53 -1.55 9.76 -1.01
CA ILE A 53 -0.64 10.91 -1.18
C ILE A 53 -1.19 12.12 -0.43
N LYS A 54 -2.51 12.33 -0.49
CA LYS A 54 -3.17 13.41 0.25
C LYS A 54 -3.04 13.19 1.76
N ASP A 55 -3.26 11.98 2.27
CA ASP A 55 -3.08 11.66 3.68
C ASP A 55 -1.64 11.93 4.15
N LEU A 56 -0.63 11.55 3.35
CA LEU A 56 0.78 11.90 3.64
C LEU A 56 0.99 13.42 3.68
N THR A 57 0.27 14.18 2.87
CA THR A 57 0.42 15.64 2.78
C THR A 57 -0.22 16.32 3.99
N ASP A 58 -1.43 15.90 4.35
CA ASP A 58 -2.22 16.48 5.44
C ASP A 58 -1.59 16.11 6.81
N ASP A 59 -1.05 14.90 6.94
CA ASP A 59 -0.48 14.37 8.19
C ASP A 59 1.04 14.08 8.10
N PHE A 60 1.78 14.91 7.37
CA PHE A 60 3.21 14.67 7.09
C PHE A 60 4.04 14.41 8.34
N ASP A 61 3.89 15.24 9.38
CA ASP A 61 4.67 15.10 10.62
C ASP A 61 4.36 13.81 11.38
N TYR A 62 3.12 13.30 11.28
CA TYR A 62 2.74 12.02 11.84
C TYR A 62 3.46 10.87 11.12
N TYR A 63 3.40 10.83 9.78
CA TYR A 63 4.10 9.82 8.99
C TYR A 63 5.61 9.89 9.16
N LYS A 64 6.17 11.09 9.22
CA LYS A 64 7.58 11.34 9.50
C LYS A 64 8.01 10.77 10.85
N LYS A 65 7.20 10.94 11.89
CA LYS A 65 7.47 10.39 13.21
C LYS A 65 7.43 8.85 13.23
N LEU A 66 6.52 8.24 12.48
CA LEU A 66 6.33 6.78 12.48
C LEU A 66 7.34 6.04 11.60
N TYR A 67 7.63 6.58 10.41
CA TYR A 67 8.35 5.84 9.36
C TYR A 67 9.62 6.56 8.89
N GLY A 68 9.82 7.81 9.31
CA GLY A 68 10.94 8.63 8.89
C GLY A 68 12.12 8.60 9.86
N THR A 69 13.10 9.43 9.57
CA THR A 69 14.30 9.67 10.38
C THR A 69 14.17 10.93 11.24
N GLY A 70 13.12 11.72 11.04
CA GLY A 70 12.93 13.02 11.71
C GLY A 70 13.55 14.20 10.95
N TYR A 71 14.26 13.94 9.85
CA TYR A 71 14.92 14.97 9.04
C TYR A 71 14.20 15.28 7.71
N GLU A 72 13.17 14.52 7.38
CA GLU A 72 12.35 14.73 6.19
C GLU A 72 11.58 16.05 6.27
N LYS A 73 11.39 16.67 5.11
CA LYS A 73 10.81 18.02 4.97
C LYS A 73 9.77 18.03 3.86
N GLN A 74 8.53 18.37 4.16
CA GLN A 74 7.44 18.34 3.18
C GLN A 74 7.72 19.23 1.97
N GLU A 75 8.38 20.37 2.17
CA GLU A 75 8.79 21.29 1.09
C GLU A 75 9.82 20.70 0.11
N HIS A 76 10.39 19.54 0.44
CA HIS A 76 11.28 18.80 -0.46
C HIS A 76 10.54 17.77 -1.33
N ILE A 77 9.23 17.62 -1.16
CA ILE A 77 8.41 16.70 -1.95
C ILE A 77 7.87 17.43 -3.18
N ASP A 78 8.24 16.93 -4.36
CA ASP A 78 7.51 17.22 -5.59
C ASP A 78 6.34 16.23 -5.70
N PHE A 79 5.12 16.69 -5.46
CA PHE A 79 3.92 15.85 -5.48
C PHE A 79 3.60 15.29 -6.87
N SER A 80 3.92 16.02 -7.94
CA SER A 80 3.72 15.52 -9.31
C SER A 80 4.71 14.39 -9.60
N GLU A 81 5.97 14.56 -9.18
CA GLU A 81 6.97 13.51 -9.30
C GLU A 81 6.65 12.30 -8.38
N LEU A 82 6.15 12.54 -7.17
CA LEU A 82 5.72 11.51 -6.24
C LEU A 82 4.62 10.65 -6.87
N LYS A 83 3.54 11.26 -7.37
CA LYS A 83 2.44 10.55 -8.05
C LYS A 83 2.97 9.66 -9.18
N ARG A 84 3.85 10.20 -10.03
CA ARG A 84 4.45 9.46 -11.14
C ARG A 84 5.28 8.26 -10.65
N LYS A 85 6.10 8.45 -9.60
CA LYS A 85 6.97 7.40 -9.05
C LYS A 85 6.17 6.29 -8.39
N VAL A 86 5.17 6.61 -7.58
CA VAL A 86 4.37 5.58 -6.90
C VAL A 86 3.55 4.78 -7.91
N LEU A 87 2.96 5.43 -8.93
CA LEU A 87 2.21 4.72 -9.96
C LEU A 87 3.12 3.80 -10.78
N LEU A 88 4.32 4.28 -11.16
CA LEU A 88 5.30 3.47 -11.89
C LEU A 88 5.71 2.23 -11.08
N LEU A 89 6.06 2.41 -9.80
CA LEU A 89 6.47 1.30 -8.93
C LEU A 89 5.30 0.36 -8.64
N TYR A 90 4.09 0.88 -8.54
CA TYR A 90 2.88 0.09 -8.41
C TYR A 90 2.71 -0.86 -9.61
N GLU A 91 2.78 -0.32 -10.83
CA GLU A 91 2.63 -1.09 -12.06
C GLU A 91 3.76 -2.11 -12.25
N GLN A 92 5.01 -1.73 -11.95
CA GLN A 92 6.17 -2.58 -12.16
C GLN A 92 6.27 -3.72 -11.14
N TYR A 93 5.92 -3.46 -9.87
CA TYR A 93 6.24 -4.39 -8.78
C TYR A 93 5.07 -4.65 -7.85
N VAL A 94 4.47 -3.60 -7.27
CA VAL A 94 3.54 -3.78 -6.14
C VAL A 94 2.31 -4.56 -6.54
N LYS A 95 1.71 -4.27 -7.70
CA LYS A 95 0.55 -5.01 -8.22
C LYS A 95 0.81 -6.52 -8.28
N TYR A 96 1.97 -6.91 -8.79
CA TYR A 96 2.33 -8.33 -8.89
C TYR A 96 2.42 -8.99 -7.51
N PHE A 97 3.13 -8.36 -6.57
CA PHE A 97 3.34 -8.93 -5.24
C PHE A 97 2.04 -8.97 -4.42
N VAL A 98 1.26 -7.89 -4.43
CA VAL A 98 -0.04 -7.83 -3.75
C VAL A 98 -0.97 -8.92 -4.30
N MET A 99 -1.11 -9.02 -5.62
CA MET A 99 -1.96 -10.06 -6.23
C MET A 99 -1.47 -11.49 -5.94
N LYS A 100 -0.16 -11.70 -5.87
CA LYS A 100 0.42 -12.99 -5.48
C LYS A 100 0.06 -13.35 -4.04
N ASN A 101 0.16 -12.38 -3.12
CA ASN A 101 -0.11 -12.58 -1.70
C ASN A 101 -1.61 -12.81 -1.44
N LEU A 102 -2.49 -12.03 -2.07
CA LEU A 102 -3.94 -12.23 -1.98
C LEU A 102 -4.35 -13.64 -2.42
N LYS A 103 -3.78 -14.13 -3.53
CA LYS A 103 -4.04 -15.50 -4.01
C LYS A 103 -3.53 -16.58 -3.06
N ALA A 104 -2.42 -16.35 -2.37
CA ALA A 104 -1.88 -17.29 -1.39
C ALA A 104 -2.81 -17.39 -0.17
N ALA A 105 -3.22 -16.24 0.39
CA ALA A 105 -4.15 -16.17 1.50
C ALA A 105 -5.50 -16.88 1.18
N SER A 106 -6.05 -16.64 -0.02
CA SER A 106 -7.28 -17.32 -0.45
C SER A 106 -7.14 -18.85 -0.52
N LYS A 107 -5.96 -19.36 -0.90
CA LYS A 107 -5.71 -20.82 -0.96
C LYS A 107 -5.60 -21.43 0.43
N GLU A 108 -4.98 -20.74 1.39
CA GLU A 108 -4.88 -21.20 2.77
C GLU A 108 -6.27 -21.33 3.40
N VAL A 109 -7.13 -20.32 3.25
CA VAL A 109 -8.53 -20.37 3.72
C VAL A 109 -9.28 -21.55 3.10
N LYS A 110 -9.15 -21.75 1.79
CA LYS A 110 -9.78 -22.90 1.11
C LYS A 110 -9.25 -24.24 1.62
N MET A 111 -7.94 -24.35 1.88
CA MET A 111 -7.35 -25.57 2.43
C MET A 111 -7.97 -25.92 3.77
N ILE A 112 -8.01 -24.96 4.72
CA ILE A 112 -8.63 -25.13 6.05
C ILE A 112 -10.08 -25.62 5.92
N MET A 113 -10.86 -25.03 5.02
CA MET A 113 -12.26 -25.41 4.79
C MET A 113 -12.41 -26.82 4.19
N THR A 114 -11.45 -27.25 3.36
CA THR A 114 -11.50 -28.59 2.73
C THR A 114 -10.93 -29.71 3.59
N THR A 115 -10.07 -29.41 4.57
CA THR A 115 -9.39 -30.40 5.42
C THR A 115 -10.10 -30.68 6.76
N GLY A 116 -11.26 -30.06 7.02
CA GLY A 116 -12.16 -30.46 8.13
C GLY A 116 -11.88 -29.80 9.48
N GLY A 117 -12.41 -28.59 9.69
CA GLY A 117 -12.29 -27.86 10.96
C GLY A 117 -13.61 -27.39 11.58
N VAL A 118 -14.74 -28.05 11.35
CA VAL A 118 -16.03 -27.71 12.02
C VAL A 118 -16.79 -28.95 12.52
N ASN A 119 -16.08 -29.98 12.99
CA ASN A 119 -16.74 -31.16 13.58
C ASN A 119 -16.32 -31.52 15.01
N ASP A 120 -15.55 -30.68 15.72
CA ASP A 120 -15.18 -30.95 17.13
C ASP A 120 -15.64 -29.85 18.12
N LEU A 121 -16.62 -29.03 17.76
CA LEU A 121 -17.14 -27.96 18.63
C LEU A 121 -18.66 -27.85 18.60
N PHE A 122 -19.38 -28.97 18.68
CA PHE A 122 -20.72 -29.08 19.30
C PHE A 122 -20.96 -30.53 19.74
#